data_AF-A0A9P3LN55-F1
#
_entry.id   AF-A0A9P3LN55-F1
#
_cell.length_a   1.000
_cell.length_b   1.000
_cell.length_c   1.000
_cell.angle_alpha   90.00
_cell.angle_beta   90.00
_cell.angle_gamma   90.00
#
_symmetry.space_group_name_H-M   'P 1'
#
loop_
_entity.id
_entity.type
_entity.pdbx_description
1 polymer ?
#
loop_
_entity_poly.entity_id
_entity_poly.type
_entity_poly.pdbx_seq_one_letter_code
_entity_poly.pdbx_strand_id
1 'polypeptide(L)'
;MIDSGATSLFIHEDFCRQHKVFTVPLENPITVYNIDGTLNEAGSITRRAKLNLTVASYTFKEEFLVTNISPEDVILGLLWLKKWNPDIDWKTGDVKVQLRGEVTDTPLSSLHHINANRKQRREWLRAGIIDDTKDEVWILAGYT
;
A
#
# COMPACT_ATOMS: atom_id res chain seq x y z
N MET A 1 -1.48 11.67 5.53
CA MET A 1 -2.87 11.20 5.47
C MET A 1 -2.95 9.74 5.86
N ILE A 2 -4.05 9.32 6.50
CA ILE A 2 -4.41 7.91 6.66
C ILE A 2 -5.39 7.58 5.54
N ASP A 3 -5.07 6.57 4.72
CA ASP A 3 -5.89 6.19 3.59
C ASP A 3 -5.99 4.66 3.52
N SER A 4 -7.15 4.13 3.91
CA SER A 4 -7.41 2.69 3.81
C SER A 4 -7.60 2.19 2.38
N GLY A 5 -7.80 3.10 1.41
CA GLY A 5 -7.85 2.80 -0.02
C GLY A 5 -6.47 2.68 -0.66
N ALA A 6 -5.44 3.26 -0.04
CA ALA A 6 -4.06 3.10 -0.45
C ALA A 6 -3.48 1.76 0.06
N THR A 7 -2.81 0.99 -0.79
CA THR A 7 -2.27 -0.32 -0.39
C THR A 7 -1.09 -0.18 0.59
N SER A 8 -0.14 0.70 0.27
CA SER A 8 1.16 0.78 0.95
C SER A 8 1.42 2.15 1.57
N LEU A 9 2.60 2.32 2.15
CA LEU A 9 3.12 3.62 2.55
C LEU A 9 3.65 4.36 1.32
N PHE A 10 3.21 5.59 1.13
CA PHE A 10 3.68 6.45 0.05
C PHE A 10 4.28 7.74 0.60
N ILE A 11 5.30 8.25 -0.07
CA ILE A 11 5.92 9.54 0.22
C ILE A 11 6.06 10.36 -1.06
N HIS A 12 5.76 11.65 -0.97
CA HIS A 12 5.79 12.55 -2.10
C HIS A 12 7.22 12.73 -2.62
N GLU A 13 7.39 12.70 -3.94
CA GLU A 13 8.71 12.89 -4.56
C GLU A 13 9.32 14.26 -4.20
N ASP A 14 8.54 15.34 -4.29
CA ASP A 14 8.97 16.67 -3.88
C ASP A 14 9.40 16.75 -2.41
N PHE A 15 8.70 16.07 -1.50
CA PHE A 15 9.14 15.98 -0.10
C PHE A 15 10.52 15.33 -0.01
N CYS A 16 10.74 14.23 -0.73
CA CYS A 16 12.05 13.58 -0.79
C CYS A 16 13.15 14.53 -1.31
N ARG A 17 12.84 15.31 -2.36
CA ARG A 17 13.77 16.26 -2.97
C ARG A 17 14.10 17.43 -2.03
N GLN A 18 13.08 18.05 -1.44
CA GLN A 18 13.21 19.22 -0.56
C GLN A 18 13.99 18.87 0.71
N HIS A 19 13.72 17.70 1.29
CA HIS A 19 14.35 17.24 2.54
C HIS A 19 15.59 16.37 2.33
N LYS A 20 16.04 16.21 1.07
CA LYS A 20 17.22 15.39 0.70
C LYS A 20 17.15 13.97 1.26
N VAL A 21 15.96 13.38 1.22
CA VAL A 21 15.73 12.00 1.68
C VAL A 21 16.52 11.05 0.80
N PHE A 22 17.31 10.17 1.44
CA PHE A 22 17.98 9.10 0.72
C PHE A 22 16.97 8.07 0.21
N THR A 23 17.11 7.73 -1.06
CA THR A 23 16.14 6.94 -1.81
C THR A 23 16.90 5.93 -2.65
N VAL A 24 16.42 4.68 -2.66
CA VAL A 24 17.02 3.58 -3.42
C VAL A 24 16.08 3.10 -4.53
N PRO A 25 16.62 2.66 -5.69
CA PRO A 25 15.82 2.02 -6.73
C PRO A 25 15.14 0.75 -6.20
N LEU A 26 13.96 0.46 -6.74
CA LEU A 26 13.32 -0.85 -6.63
C LEU A 26 13.96 -1.81 -7.65
N GLU A 27 14.10 -3.07 -7.25
CA GLU A 27 14.57 -4.12 -8.17
C GLU A 27 13.57 -4.34 -9.31
N ASN A 28 12.28 -4.27 -8.99
CA ASN A 28 11.18 -4.36 -9.94
C ASN A 28 10.28 -3.12 -9.77
N PRO A 29 10.13 -2.25 -10.79
CA PRO A 29 9.18 -1.15 -10.75
C PRO A 29 7.76 -1.64 -10.51
N ILE A 30 6.99 -0.87 -9.73
CA ILE A 30 5.59 -1.17 -9.43
C ILE A 30 4.71 -0.29 -10.31
N THR A 31 3.96 -0.90 -11.22
CA THR A 31 2.96 -0.19 -12.02
C THR A 31 1.73 0.08 -11.15
N VAL A 32 1.33 1.35 -11.07
CA VAL A 32 0.15 1.78 -10.30
C VAL A 32 -1.01 1.99 -11.25
N TYR A 33 -2.15 1.40 -10.90
CA TYR A 33 -3.42 1.56 -11.60
C TYR A 33 -4.38 2.35 -10.72
N ASN A 34 -5.14 3.25 -11.35
CA ASN A 34 -6.27 3.93 -10.72
C ASN A 34 -7.44 2.95 -10.52
N ILE A 35 -8.45 3.36 -9.74
CA ILE A 35 -9.64 2.54 -9.46
C ILE A 35 -10.43 2.20 -10.73
N ASP A 36 -10.37 3.06 -11.75
CA ASP A 36 -10.97 2.85 -13.07
C ASP A 36 -10.11 1.99 -14.02
N GLY A 37 -8.99 1.44 -13.53
CA GLY A 37 -8.08 0.58 -14.28
C GLY A 37 -7.10 1.32 -15.17
N THR A 38 -7.16 2.65 -15.27
CA THR A 38 -6.16 3.38 -16.06
C THR A 38 -4.81 3.39 -15.36
N LEU A 39 -3.73 3.49 -16.13
CA LEU A 39 -2.42 3.81 -15.56
C LEU A 39 -2.50 5.12 -14.79
N ASN A 40 -1.90 5.15 -13.61
CA ASN A 40 -1.74 6.39 -12.87
C ASN A 40 -0.86 7.36 -13.68
N GLU A 41 -1.24 8.64 -13.77
CA GLU A 41 -0.48 9.65 -14.53
C GLU A 41 0.96 9.83 -14.02
N ALA A 42 1.21 9.52 -12.74
CA ALA A 42 2.54 9.52 -12.15
C ALA A 42 3.45 8.37 -12.65
N GLY A 43 2.90 7.40 -13.39
CA GLY A 43 3.62 6.27 -13.94
C GLY A 43 3.94 5.19 -12.91
N SER A 44 4.94 4.35 -13.25
CA SER A 44 5.41 3.30 -12.35
C SER A 44 6.26 3.87 -11.21
N ILE A 45 6.06 3.34 -10.01
CA ILE A 45 6.92 3.62 -8.85
C ILE A 45 8.21 2.85 -9.04
N THR A 46 9.34 3.56 -9.05
CA THR A 46 10.67 3.00 -9.31
C THR A 46 11.60 3.10 -8.12
N ARG A 47 11.20 3.82 -7.06
CA ARG A 47 12.07 4.15 -5.93
C ARG A 47 11.34 3.98 -4.61
N ARG A 48 12.13 3.76 -3.56
CA ARG A 48 11.68 3.66 -2.18
C ARG A 48 12.61 4.42 -1.22
N ALA A 49 12.07 4.83 -0.08
CA ALA A 49 12.79 5.48 1.00
C ALA A 49 12.61 4.67 2.30
N LYS A 50 13.68 4.51 3.09
CA LYS A 50 13.56 3.96 4.45
C LYS A 50 13.62 5.13 5.43
N LEU A 51 12.55 5.33 6.19
CA LEU A 51 12.40 6.46 7.09
C LEU A 51 11.91 6.02 8.45
N ASN A 52 12.22 6.85 9.45
CA ASN A 52 11.59 6.77 10.76
C ASN A 52 10.24 7.49 10.69
N LEU A 53 9.15 6.74 10.87
CA LEU A 53 7.80 7.25 11.02
C LEU A 53 7.49 7.38 12.51
N THR A 54 7.26 8.60 12.98
CA THR A 54 6.84 8.85 14.36
C THR A 54 5.33 9.06 14.40
N VAL A 55 4.61 8.21 15.16
CA VAL A 55 3.17 8.33 15.43
C VAL A 55 2.98 8.35 16.93
N ALA A 56 2.39 9.43 17.44
CA ALA A 56 2.34 9.73 18.87
C ALA A 56 3.75 9.65 19.50
N SER A 57 3.96 8.77 20.48
CA SER A 57 5.24 8.58 21.18
C SER A 57 6.10 7.46 20.60
N TYR A 58 5.67 6.81 19.53
CA TYR A 58 6.35 5.64 18.96
C TYR A 58 7.01 5.98 17.63
N THR A 59 8.20 5.41 17.40
CA THR A 59 8.94 5.56 16.16
C THR A 59 9.17 4.21 15.52
N PHE A 60 8.81 4.10 14.23
CA PHE A 60 8.87 2.89 13.45
C PHE A 60 9.81 3.09 12.26
N LYS A 61 10.66 2.11 11.98
CA LYS A 61 11.42 2.08 10.73
C LYS A 61 10.52 1.48 9.66
N GLU A 62 10.14 2.28 8.68
CA GLU A 62 9.24 1.86 7.62
C GLU A 62 9.82 2.18 6.25
N GLU A 63 9.30 1.48 5.25
CA GLU A 63 9.66 1.65 3.85
C GLU A 63 8.52 2.32 3.10
N PHE A 64 8.81 3.46 2.48
CA PHE A 64 7.87 4.27 1.72
C PHE A 64 8.15 4.14 0.23
N LEU A 65 7.11 3.92 -0.55
CA LEU A 65 7.17 4.01 -2.01
C LEU A 65 7.15 5.48 -2.42
N VAL A 66 8.11 5.88 -3.25
CA VAL A 66 8.23 7.27 -3.70
C VAL A 66 7.38 7.46 -4.94
N THR A 67 6.37 8.33 -4.86
CA THR A 67 5.51 8.67 -5.99
C THR A 67 4.92 10.07 -5.82
N ASN A 68 4.26 10.59 -6.85
CA ASN A 68 3.55 11.85 -6.76
C ASN A 68 2.19 11.60 -6.07
N ILE A 69 2.04 12.09 -4.84
CA ILE A 69 0.83 11.93 -4.02
C ILE A 69 0.28 13.31 -3.64
N SER A 70 -0.14 14.10 -4.62
CA SER A 70 -0.68 15.44 -4.35
C SER A 70 -2.09 15.36 -3.74
N PRO A 71 -2.44 16.16 -2.70
CA PRO A 71 -1.65 17.23 -2.06
C PRO A 71 -0.80 16.82 -0.83
N GLU A 72 -0.73 15.54 -0.46
CA GLU A 72 -0.10 15.07 0.77
C GLU A 72 1.41 14.78 0.66
N ASP A 73 2.16 14.99 1.73
CA ASP A 73 3.57 14.56 1.76
C ASP A 73 3.74 13.06 2.01
N VAL A 74 2.82 12.46 2.77
CA VAL A 74 2.87 11.06 3.21
C VAL A 74 1.47 10.46 3.26
N ILE A 75 1.31 9.23 2.75
CA ILE A 75 0.10 8.42 2.90
C ILE A 75 0.42 7.15 3.71
N LEU A 76 -0.37 6.92 4.76
CA LEU A 76 -0.37 5.70 5.56
C LEU A 76 -1.44 4.75 5.03
N GLY A 77 -1.02 3.81 4.19
CA GLY A 77 -1.90 2.83 3.57
C GLY A 77 -2.31 1.67 4.47
N LEU A 78 -3.15 0.82 3.88
CA LEU A 78 -3.77 -0.35 4.50
C LEU A 78 -2.77 -1.33 5.12
N LEU A 79 -1.61 -1.57 4.49
CA LEU A 79 -0.60 -2.47 5.06
C LEU A 79 -0.06 -1.96 6.41
N TRP A 80 0.16 -0.65 6.54
CA TRP A 80 0.58 -0.04 7.80
C TRP A 80 -0.55 -0.08 8.84
N LEU A 81 -1.78 0.24 8.42
CA LEU A 81 -2.96 0.18 9.29
C LEU A 81 -3.20 -1.23 9.83
N LYS A 82 -3.05 -2.27 9.00
CA LYS A 82 -3.17 -3.66 9.43
C LYS A 82 -2.05 -4.08 10.38
N LYS A 83 -0.80 -3.70 10.07
CA LYS A 83 0.37 -4.05 10.86
C LYS A 83 0.29 -3.50 12.29
N TRP A 84 -0.10 -2.24 12.41
CA TRP A 84 -0.10 -1.54 13.70
C TRP A 84 -1.47 -1.48 14.38
N ASN A 85 -2.55 -1.78 13.63
CA ASN A 85 -3.94 -1.75 14.06
C ASN A 85 -4.23 -0.59 15.03
N PRO A 86 -3.94 0.66 14.61
CA PRO A 86 -4.08 1.81 15.49
C PRO A 86 -5.53 1.99 15.91
N ASP A 87 -5.73 2.43 17.15
CA ASP A 87 -6.99 2.97 17.62
C ASP A 87 -7.10 4.42 17.10
N ILE A 88 -8.06 4.65 16.20
CA ILE A 88 -8.28 5.94 15.55
C ILE A 88 -9.63 6.48 16.01
N ASP A 89 -9.60 7.60 16.72
CA ASP A 89 -10.82 8.38 16.97
C ASP A 89 -11.09 9.24 15.75
N TRP A 90 -12.01 8.80 14.89
CA TRP A 90 -12.37 9.52 13.67
C TRP A 90 -13.07 10.87 13.91
N LYS A 91 -13.59 11.12 15.12
CA LYS A 91 -14.22 12.41 15.45
C LYS A 91 -13.18 13.44 15.86
N THR A 92 -12.17 13.04 16.62
CA THR A 92 -11.11 13.95 17.09
C THR A 92 -9.90 13.97 16.16
N GLY A 93 -9.70 12.92 15.37
CA GLY A 93 -8.50 12.70 14.57
C GLY A 93 -7.35 12.08 15.37
N ASP A 94 -7.57 11.66 16.61
CA ASP A 94 -6.51 11.08 17.45
C ASP A 94 -6.13 9.68 16.99
N VAL A 95 -4.83 9.40 16.93
CA VAL A 95 -4.26 8.11 16.54
C VAL A 95 -3.42 7.55 17.68
N LYS A 96 -3.76 6.36 18.14
CA LYS A 96 -3.01 5.63 19.17
C LYS A 96 -2.54 4.30 18.64
N VAL A 97 -1.23 4.09 18.61
CA VAL A 97 -0.64 2.79 18.27
C VAL A 97 -0.42 2.01 19.57
N GLN A 98 -0.91 0.78 19.63
CA GLN A 98 -0.59 -0.13 20.72
C GLN A 98 0.61 -0.97 20.30
N LEU A 99 1.71 -0.93 21.05
CA LEU A 99 2.77 -1.93 20.90
C LEU A 99 2.23 -3.28 21.38
N ARG A 100 1.57 -4.05 20.50
CA ARG A 100 1.32 -5.46 20.78
C ARG A 100 2.68 -6.16 20.81
N GLY A 101 2.97 -6.83 21.93
CA GLY A 101 4.10 -7.76 22.00
C GLY A 101 4.00 -8.74 20.84
N GLU A 102 5.05 -8.79 20.03
CA GLU A 102 5.27 -9.72 18.91
C GLU A 102 3.99 -10.14 18.15
N VAL A 103 3.54 -9.29 17.23
CA VAL A 103 2.75 -9.78 16.09
C VAL A 103 3.77 -10.38 15.13
N THR A 104 3.79 -11.71 15.04
CA THR A 104 4.55 -12.48 14.04
C THR A 104 4.34 -11.85 12.67
N ASP A 105 5.43 -11.59 11.94
CA ASP A 105 5.42 -11.28 10.51
C ASP A 105 4.30 -12.10 9.85
N THR A 106 3.26 -11.44 9.34
CA THR A 106 2.36 -12.15 8.43
C THR A 106 3.14 -12.24 7.13
N PRO A 107 3.71 -13.40 6.77
CA PRO A 107 4.64 -13.43 5.67
C PRO A 107 3.85 -13.18 4.38
N LEU A 108 4.53 -12.75 3.32
CA LEU A 108 4.00 -12.75 1.95
C LEU A 108 3.41 -14.12 1.53
N SER A 109 3.68 -15.19 2.30
CA SER A 109 3.04 -16.50 2.21
C SER A 109 1.53 -16.53 2.47
N SER A 110 0.94 -15.43 2.96
CA SER A 110 -0.51 -15.27 3.13
C SER A 110 -1.22 -14.84 1.84
N LEU A 111 -0.49 -14.63 0.74
CA LEU A 111 -1.05 -14.34 -0.57
C LEU A 111 -1.40 -15.64 -1.32
N HIS A 112 -2.67 -15.85 -1.60
CA HIS A 112 -3.21 -17.01 -2.31
C HIS A 112 -3.58 -16.64 -3.74
N HIS A 113 -3.06 -17.41 -4.69
CA HIS A 113 -3.51 -17.33 -6.08
C HIS A 113 -4.97 -17.79 -6.16
N ILE A 114 -5.84 -16.96 -6.74
CA ILE A 114 -7.20 -17.39 -7.04
C ILE A 114 -7.20 -18.19 -8.35
N ASN A 115 -7.31 -19.51 -8.21
CA ASN A 115 -7.55 -20.39 -9.33
C ASN A 115 -9.01 -20.27 -9.79
N ALA A 116 -9.23 -19.46 -10.83
CA ALA A 116 -10.53 -19.29 -11.47
C ALA A 116 -10.60 -20.03 -12.81
N ASN A 117 -11.71 -20.73 -13.06
CA ASN A 117 -11.94 -21.40 -14.33
C ASN A 117 -12.28 -20.41 -15.45
N ARG A 118 -12.26 -20.89 -16.70
CA ARG A 118 -12.47 -20.06 -17.90
C ARG A 118 -13.81 -19.32 -17.92
N LYS A 119 -14.86 -19.85 -17.27
CA LYS A 119 -16.16 -19.18 -17.19
C LYS A 119 -16.10 -18.00 -16.21
N GLN A 120 -15.59 -18.22 -15.00
CA GLN A 120 -15.42 -17.17 -13.99
C GLN A 120 -14.51 -16.05 -14.48
N ARG A 121 -13.40 -16.37 -15.15
CA ARG A 121 -12.51 -15.35 -15.70
C ARG A 121 -13.17 -14.47 -16.76
N ARG A 122 -14.09 -15.02 -17.57
CA ARG A 122 -14.87 -14.21 -18.53
C ARG A 122 -15.94 -13.35 -17.86
N GLU A 123 -16.50 -13.81 -16.75
CA GLU A 123 -17.41 -13.01 -15.93
C GLU A 123 -16.67 -11.85 -15.27
N TRP A 124 -15.46 -12.10 -14.75
CA TRP A 124 -14.59 -11.06 -14.18
C TRP A 124 -14.15 -10.05 -15.22
N LEU A 125 -13.78 -10.50 -16.43
CA LEU A 125 -13.48 -9.60 -17.54
C LEU A 125 -14.67 -8.71 -17.90
N ARG A 126 -15.88 -9.28 -17.98
CA ARG A 126 -17.11 -8.50 -18.25
C ARG A 126 -17.46 -7.53 -17.12
N ALA A 127 -17.10 -7.87 -15.89
CA ALA A 127 -17.31 -7.04 -14.71
C ALA A 127 -16.17 -6.02 -14.50
N GLY A 128 -15.13 -6.02 -15.35
CA GLY A 128 -13.97 -5.12 -15.21
C GLY A 128 -13.07 -5.44 -14.02
N ILE A 129 -13.11 -6.68 -13.52
CA ILE A 129 -12.29 -7.13 -12.38
C ILE A 129 -10.88 -7.56 -12.84
N ILE A 130 -10.74 -7.99 -14.10
CA ILE A 130 -9.47 -8.33 -14.77
C ILE A 130 -9.53 -7.84 -16.22
N ASP A 131 -8.40 -7.57 -16.85
CA ASP A 131 -8.31 -6.99 -18.20
C ASP A 131 -8.07 -8.05 -19.28
N ASP A 132 -7.37 -9.13 -18.93
CA ASP A 132 -7.26 -10.34 -19.72
C ASP A 132 -7.74 -11.55 -18.90
N THR A 133 -8.43 -12.47 -19.56
CA THR A 133 -8.72 -13.80 -19.00
C THR A 133 -7.48 -14.60 -18.59
N LYS A 134 -6.27 -14.14 -18.88
CA LYS A 134 -5.01 -14.76 -18.46
C LYS A 134 -4.40 -14.10 -17.22
N ASP A 135 -4.92 -12.98 -16.75
CA ASP A 135 -4.36 -12.26 -15.61
C ASP A 135 -4.33 -13.13 -14.35
N GLU A 136 -3.24 -13.04 -13.60
CA GLU A 136 -3.12 -13.72 -12.32
C GLU A 136 -3.76 -12.87 -11.23
N VAL A 137 -4.63 -13.49 -10.44
CA VAL A 137 -5.36 -12.81 -9.37
C VAL A 137 -4.93 -13.41 -8.05
N TRP A 138 -4.59 -12.56 -7.10
CA TRP A 138 -4.06 -12.97 -5.80
C TRP A 138 -4.84 -12.28 -4.67
N ILE A 139 -5.15 -13.02 -3.60
CA ILE A 139 -5.84 -12.51 -2.41
C ILE A 139 -5.09 -12.87 -1.14
N LEU A 140 -5.16 -12.03 -0.12
CA LEU A 140 -4.65 -12.37 1.20
C LEU A 140 -5.62 -13.35 1.89
N ALA A 141 -5.21 -14.57 2.24
CA ALA A 141 -6.07 -15.43 3.07
C ALA A 141 -5.88 -15.11 4.55
N GLY A 142 -6.99 -15.13 5.28
CA GLY A 142 -7.01 -15.00 6.74
C GLY A 142 -8.18 -14.20 7.29
N TYR A 143 -8.98 -13.52 6.45
CA TYR A 143 -10.12 -12.74 6.94
C TYR A 143 -11.29 -12.81 5.94
N THR A 144 -12.36 -13.48 6.39
CA THR A 144 -13.75 -13.32 5.90
C THR A 144 -14.49 -12.37 6.81
#